data_AF-A0A5T1BJP0-F1
#
_entry.id   AF-A0A5T1BJP0-F1
#
_cell.length_a   1.000
_cell.length_b   1.000
_cell.length_c   1.000
_cell.angle_alpha   90.00
_cell.angle_beta   90.00
_cell.angle_gamma   90.00
#
_symmetry.space_group_name_H-M   'P 1'
#
loop_
_entity.id
_entity.type
_entity.pdbx_description
1 polymer ?
#
loop_
_entity_poly.entity_id
_entity_poly.type
_entity_poly.pdbx_seq_one_letter_code
_entity_poly.pdbx_strand_id
1 'polypeptide(L)' 'MEKTDFRALQKIRLFKHSKLNFKQDYKIFKECLKIIKLFKAKNILIFIPLHYEPNLIKFRHILNKNYKLFVPFMQDKS' A
#
# COMPACT_ATOMS: atom_id res chain seq x y z
N MET A 1 -20.42 -14.98 -9.65
CA MET A 1 -18.95 -15.05 -9.79
C MET A 1 -18.40 -15.42 -8.43
N GLU A 2 -17.66 -16.52 -8.35
CA GLU A 2 -17.06 -16.98 -7.10
C GLU A 2 -15.91 -16.07 -6.66
N LYS A 3 -15.65 -16.05 -5.35
CA LYS A 3 -14.62 -15.18 -4.75
C LYS A 3 -13.22 -15.47 -5.30
N THR A 4 -12.95 -16.74 -5.62
CA THR A 4 -11.69 -17.22 -6.21
C THR A 4 -11.48 -16.67 -7.62
N ASP A 5 -12.52 -16.74 -8.46
CA ASP A 5 -12.45 -16.31 -9.85
C ASP A 5 -12.26 -14.81 -9.95
N PHE A 6 -12.97 -14.06 -9.10
CA PHE A 6 -12.80 -12.61 -9.01
C PHE A 6 -11.37 -12.24 -8.62
N ARG A 7 -10.80 -12.92 -7.61
CA ARG A 7 -9.42 -12.67 -7.16
C ARG A 7 -8.40 -12.98 -8.24
N ALA A 8 -8.55 -14.10 -8.94
CA ALA A 8 -7.66 -14.48 -10.05
C ALA A 8 -7.68 -13.39 -11.13
N LEU A 9 -8.88 -12.92 -11.50
CA LEU A 9 -9.06 -11.89 -12.52
C LEU A 9 -8.51 -10.52 -12.08
N GLN A 10 -8.71 -10.10 -10.83
CA GLN A 10 -8.12 -8.85 -10.34
C GLN A 10 -6.60 -8.92 -10.23
N LYS A 11 -6.05 -10.07 -9.83
CA LYS A 11 -4.59 -10.26 -9.79
C LYS A 11 -3.99 -10.07 -11.18
N ILE A 12 -4.56 -10.69 -12.22
CA ILE A 12 -4.12 -10.49 -13.60
C ILE A 12 -4.15 -9.02 -14.01
N ARG A 13 -5.21 -8.29 -13.66
CA ARG A 13 -5.32 -6.84 -13.94
C ARG A 13 -4.21 -6.05 -13.24
N LEU A 14 -3.97 -6.29 -11.95
CA LEU A 14 -2.89 -5.65 -11.20
C LEU A 14 -1.52 -5.93 -11.82
N PHE A 15 -1.26 -7.17 -12.23
CA PHE A 15 -0.04 -7.55 -12.92
C PHE A 15 0.19 -6.77 -14.23
N LYS A 16 -0.86 -6.51 -15.02
CA LYS A 16 -0.76 -5.68 -16.23
C LYS A 16 -0.33 -4.24 -15.91
N HIS A 17 -0.66 -3.75 -14.71
CA HIS A 17 -0.26 -2.44 -14.21
C HIS A 17 1.03 -2.46 -13.38
N SER A 18 1.70 -3.63 -13.24
CA SER A 18 2.91 -3.81 -12.42
C SER A 18 4.14 -3.05 -12.92
N LYS A 19 4.12 -2.55 -14.17
CA LYS A 19 5.03 -1.49 -14.64
C LYS A 19 4.63 -0.17 -13.96
N LEU A 20 4.77 -0.18 -12.63
CA LEU A 20 4.37 0.90 -11.73
C LEU A 20 5.30 2.09 -11.95
N ASN A 21 4.77 3.08 -12.66
CA ASN A 21 5.40 4.38 -12.74
C ASN A 21 5.29 5.05 -11.37
N PHE A 22 6.42 5.58 -10.84
CA PHE A 22 6.49 6.35 -9.59
C PHE A 22 5.33 7.36 -9.43
N LYS A 23 4.87 7.94 -10.54
CA LYS A 23 3.73 8.88 -10.62
C LYS A 23 2.42 8.29 -10.06
N GLN A 24 2.13 7.01 -10.31
CA GLN A 24 0.90 6.37 -9.85
C GLN A 24 0.98 6.08 -8.34
N ASP A 25 2.11 5.52 -7.88
CA ASP A 25 2.39 5.33 -6.45
C ASP A 25 2.24 6.66 -5.69
N TYR A 26 2.79 7.74 -6.24
CA TYR A 26 2.74 9.07 -5.63
C TYR A 26 1.32 9.66 -5.60
N LYS A 27 0.50 9.43 -6.64
CA LYS A 27 -0.90 9.86 -6.66
C LYS A 27 -1.69 9.18 -5.55
N ILE A 28 -1.51 7.87 -5.38
CA ILE A 28 -2.15 7.10 -4.30
C ILE A 28 -1.66 7.59 -2.95
N PHE A 29 -0.35 7.76 -2.78
CA PHE A 29 0.25 8.30 -1.56
C PHE A 29 -0.34 9.66 -1.15
N LYS A 30 -0.54 10.57 -2.11
CA LYS A 30 -1.16 11.88 -1.84
C LYS A 30 -2.57 11.76 -1.28
N GLU A 31 -3.40 10.89 -1.86
CA GLU A 31 -4.76 10.67 -1.35
C GLU A 31 -4.73 10.04 0.05
N CYS A 32 -3.85 9.04 0.28
CA CYS A 32 -3.64 8.49 1.62
C CYS A 32 -3.23 9.58 2.62
N LEU A 33 -2.31 10.49 2.23
CA LEU A 33 -1.85 11.56 3.10
C LEU A 33 -2.96 12.56 3.45
N LYS A 34 -3.88 12.84 2.53
CA LYS A 34 -5.08 13.65 2.82
C LYS A 34 -5.94 12.98 3.88
N ILE A 35 -6.20 11.68 3.71
CA ILE A 35 -6.99 10.89 4.67
C ILE A 35 -6.32 10.88 6.04
N ILE A 36 -5.02 10.59 6.11
CA ILE A 36 -4.24 10.61 7.36
C ILE A 36 -4.37 11.96 8.08
N LYS A 37 -4.24 13.07 7.35
CA LYS A 37 -4.37 14.42 7.91
C LYS A 37 -5.80 14.72 8.37
N LEU A 38 -6.80 14.34 7.58
CA LEU A 38 -8.21 14.53 7.88
C LEU A 38 -8.57 13.88 9.23
N PHE A 39 -8.12 12.64 9.44
CA PHE A 39 -8.38 11.89 10.66
C PHE A 39 -7.35 12.14 11.78
N LYS A 40 -6.37 13.02 11.56
CA LYS A 40 -5.27 13.31 12.50
C LYS A 40 -4.58 12.03 13.02
N ALA A 41 -4.46 11.02 12.16
CA ALA A 41 -3.90 9.73 12.52
C ALA A 41 -2.40 9.87 12.82
N LYS A 42 -1.96 9.42 14.00
CA LYS A 42 -0.54 9.43 14.42
C LYS A 42 0.17 8.11 14.16
N ASN A 43 -0.58 7.02 14.19
CA ASN A 43 -0.10 5.66 14.01
C ASN A 43 -0.60 5.14 12.67
N ILE A 44 0.31 4.68 11.80
CA ILE A 44 -0.02 4.22 10.46
C ILE A 44 0.53 2.81 10.28
N LEU A 45 -0.34 1.86 9.98
CA LEU A 45 0.05 0.52 9.55
C LEU A 45 0.20 0.52 8.02
N ILE A 46 1.41 0.20 7.53
CA ILE A 46 1.71 0.08 6.11
C ILE A 46 2.12 -1.36 5.83
N PHE A 47 1.46 -1.99 4.87
CA PHE A 47 1.81 -3.33 4.43
C PHE A 47 3.04 -3.31 3.50
N ILE A 48 3.79 -4.41 3.49
CA ILE A 48 4.84 -4.63 2.49
C ILE A 48 4.16 -4.99 1.17
N PRO A 49 4.31 -4.17 0.11
CA PRO A 49 3.61 -4.38 -1.13
C PRO A 49 4.22 -5.55 -1.90
N LEU A 50 3.38 -6.30 -2.60
CA LEU A 50 3.84 -7.21 -3.63
C LEU A 50 4.29 -6.42 -4.87
N HIS A 51 5.05 -7.05 -5.77
CA HIS A 51 5.64 -6.38 -6.94
C HIS A 51 4.61 -5.76 -7.91
N TYR A 52 3.36 -6.21 -7.87
CA TYR A 52 2.26 -5.70 -8.67
C TYR A 52 1.33 -4.73 -7.92
N GLU A 53 1.64 -4.41 -6.66
CA GLU A 53 0.84 -3.53 -5.81
C GLU A 53 1.48 -2.14 -5.68
N PRO A 54 0.69 -1.09 -5.39
CA PRO A 54 1.21 0.25 -5.13
C PRO A 54 2.23 0.26 -3.99
N ASN A 55 3.41 0.79 -4.25
CA ASN A 55 4.49 0.77 -3.28
C ASN A 55 4.56 2.06 -2.45
N LEU A 56 3.76 2.10 -1.38
CA LEU A 56 3.74 3.23 -0.44
C LEU A 56 4.97 3.30 0.47
N ILE A 57 5.70 2.19 0.66
CA ILE A 57 6.92 2.13 1.47
C ILE A 57 8.00 3.06 0.92
N LYS A 58 8.02 3.32 -0.40
CA LYS A 58 8.92 4.31 -1.03
C LYS A 58 8.85 5.69 -0.35
N PHE A 59 7.68 6.06 0.17
CA PHE A 59 7.45 7.36 0.82
C PHE A 59 7.60 7.33 2.35
N ARG A 60 8.14 6.24 2.93
CA ARG A 60 8.33 6.11 4.39
C ARG A 60 9.12 7.27 5.00
N HIS A 61 10.09 7.81 4.26
CA HIS A 61 10.93 8.93 4.71
C HIS A 61 10.13 10.21 4.92
N ILE A 62 9.01 10.39 4.20
CA ILE A 62 8.07 11.50 4.39
C ILE A 62 7.22 11.25 5.62
N LEU A 63 6.70 10.04 5.78
CA LEU A 63 5.79 9.70 6.86
C LEU A 63 6.49 9.64 8.22
N ASN A 64 7.70 9.08 8.30
CA ASN A 64 8.47 8.93 9.53
C ASN A 64 8.78 10.25 10.26
N LYS A 65 8.71 11.39 9.55
CA LYS A 65 8.94 12.70 10.19
C LYS A 65 7.85 13.04 11.22
N ASN A 66 6.61 12.67 10.93
CA ASN A 66 5.44 13.13 11.68
C ASN A 66 4.57 11.99 12.22
N TYR A 67 4.79 10.76 11.77
CA TYR A 67 3.92 9.62 12.05
C TYR A 67 4.74 8.40 12.48
N LYS A 68 4.17 7.60 13.38
CA LYS A 68 4.72 6.31 13.78
C LYS A 68 4.24 5.24 12.80
N LEU A 69 5.19 4.61 12.11
CA LEU A 69 4.89 3.56 11.14
C LEU A 69 4.95 2.18 11.78
N PHE A 70 3.98 1.34 11.45
CA PHE A 70 3.92 -0.07 11.78
C PHE A 70 3.89 -0.87 10.48
N VAL A 71 4.40 -2.09 10.52
CA VAL A 71 4.37 -3.04 9.41
C VAL A 71 3.88 -4.37 9.96
N PRO A 72 2.97 -5.08 9.28
CA PRO A 72 2.52 -6.38 9.74
C PRO A 72 3.68 -7.38 9.71
N PHE A 73 3.85 -8.12 10.81
CA PHE A 73 4.79 -9.22 10.93
C PHE A 73 4.00 -10.50 11.26
N MET A 74 4.16 -11.55 10.45
CA MET A 74 3.52 -12.84 10.70
C MET A 74 4.43 -13.69 11.59
N GLN A 75 3.96 -14.00 12.80
CA GLN A 75 4.73 -14.76 13.80
C GLN A 75 4.73 -16.27 13.52
N ASP A 76 3.63 -16.82 12.97
CA ASP A 76 3.43 -18.26 12.80
C ASP A 76 3.72 -18.74 11.38
N LYS A 77 4.97 -18.58 10.94
CA LYS A 77 5.53 -19.35 9.82
C LYS A 77 6.77 -20.09 10.30
N SER A 78 6.57 -21.01 11.23
CA SER A 78 7.52 -22.08 11.57
C SER A 78 7.02 -23.38 10.95
#